data_AF-A0A538ECA3-F1
#
_entry.id   AF-A0A538ECA3-F1
#
_cell.length_a   1.000
_cell.length_b   1.000
_cell.length_c   1.000
_cell.angle_alpha   90.00
_cell.angle_beta   90.00
_cell.angle_gamma   90.00
#
_symmetry.space_group_name_H-M   'P 1'
#
loop_
_entity.id
_entity.type
_entity.pdbx_description
1 polymer ?
#
loop_
_entity_poly.entity_id
_entity_poly.type
_entity_poly.pdbx_seq_one_letter_code
_entity_poly.pdbx_strand_id
1 'polypeptide(L)'
;MRRASPLLLATALAAGCGGSSSGERLTRDQYAAKADAICSKYEQKTQALSRPANLSDLAHVSDQLLPLLHDARGELRALRPPADEEATAKAWVDEFDVVIDDVEKIRDAAKKNDTGAVQAAATPALRHDQHSNDLATQLGMTVCNKD
;
A
#
# COMPACT_ATOMS: atom_id res chain seq x y z
N MET A 1 57.84 -23.04 -21.11
CA MET A 1 57.73 -22.88 -19.66
C MET A 1 56.25 -22.96 -19.27
N ARG A 2 55.87 -24.02 -18.56
CA ARG A 2 54.53 -24.23 -17.97
C ARG A 2 54.32 -23.26 -16.82
N ARG A 3 53.16 -22.58 -16.74
CA ARG A 3 52.30 -22.31 -15.55
C ARG A 3 50.92 -21.88 -16.08
N ALA A 4 49.95 -22.78 -16.25
CA ALA A 4 48.92 -23.15 -15.27
C ALA A 4 48.01 -21.97 -14.85
N SER A 5 46.91 -21.77 -15.58
CA SER A 5 45.63 -21.23 -15.06
C SER A 5 45.07 -22.20 -14.00
N PRO A 6 44.14 -21.86 -13.07
CA PRO A 6 42.95 -21.04 -13.38
C PRO A 6 42.24 -20.31 -12.19
N LEU A 7 41.04 -19.79 -12.50
CA LEU A 7 39.83 -19.77 -11.65
C LEU A 7 39.51 -18.53 -10.75
N LEU A 8 38.40 -17.88 -11.14
CA LEU A 8 37.24 -17.44 -10.32
C LEU A 8 37.44 -16.38 -9.22
N LEU A 9 36.79 -15.22 -9.41
CA LEU A 9 35.57 -14.88 -8.65
C LEU A 9 34.85 -13.69 -9.33
N ALA A 10 33.78 -13.98 -10.06
CA ALA A 10 32.82 -12.99 -10.50
C ALA A 10 31.74 -12.87 -9.41
N THR A 11 31.76 -11.80 -8.62
CA THR A 11 30.66 -11.45 -7.71
C THR A 11 29.67 -10.56 -8.44
N ALA A 12 28.86 -11.19 -9.29
CA ALA A 12 27.58 -10.64 -9.73
C ALA A 12 26.54 -10.93 -8.64
N LEU A 13 26.37 -10.02 -7.69
CA LEU A 13 25.19 -10.02 -6.84
C LEU A 13 24.05 -9.39 -7.64
N ALA A 14 23.30 -10.27 -8.30
CA ALA A 14 22.06 -9.95 -8.96
C ALA A 14 21.09 -9.30 -7.97
N ALA A 15 20.74 -8.04 -8.22
CA ALA A 15 19.50 -7.44 -7.71
C ALA A 15 18.34 -8.12 -8.46
N GLY A 16 17.97 -9.31 -8.00
CA GLY A 16 16.84 -10.07 -8.53
C GLY A 16 15.53 -9.66 -7.85
N CYS A 17 14.69 -8.93 -8.59
CA CYS A 17 13.25 -8.95 -8.42
C CYS A 17 12.72 -10.39 -8.55
N GLY A 18 11.85 -10.84 -7.64
CA GLY A 18 10.95 -11.96 -7.90
C GLY A 18 10.98 -13.09 -6.86
N GLY A 19 9.97 -13.09 -5.99
CA GLY A 19 9.27 -14.27 -5.50
C GLY A 19 10.07 -15.41 -4.85
N SER A 20 10.02 -15.47 -3.51
CA SER A 20 9.95 -16.76 -2.83
C SER A 20 9.07 -16.65 -1.59
N SER A 21 7.91 -17.30 -1.66
CA SER A 21 7.05 -17.64 -0.54
C SER A 21 7.86 -18.36 0.54
N SER A 22 7.56 -18.04 1.81
CA SER A 22 8.26 -18.42 3.06
C SER A 22 9.49 -17.59 3.48
N GLY A 23 9.58 -16.34 3.02
CA GLY A 23 10.64 -15.40 3.43
C GLY A 23 10.71 -15.19 4.95
N GLU A 24 11.93 -15.04 5.47
CA GLU A 24 12.18 -14.67 6.87
C GLU A 24 11.42 -13.39 7.25
N ARG A 25 11.13 -13.23 8.54
CA ARG A 25 10.58 -11.96 9.05
C ARG A 25 11.56 -10.84 8.74
N LEU A 26 11.03 -9.70 8.31
CA LEU A 26 11.79 -8.50 8.03
C LEU A 26 12.21 -7.86 9.35
N THR A 27 13.31 -7.12 9.33
CA THR A 27 13.57 -6.10 10.37
C THR A 27 12.58 -4.95 10.23
N ARG A 28 12.42 -4.13 11.28
CA ARG A 28 11.58 -2.92 11.26
C ARG A 28 11.88 -2.04 10.05
N ASP A 29 13.15 -1.68 9.84
CA ASP A 29 13.55 -0.79 8.74
C ASP A 29 13.29 -1.41 7.37
N GLN A 30 13.49 -2.73 7.22
CA GLN A 30 13.19 -3.42 5.96
C GLN A 30 11.68 -3.50 5.70
N TYR A 31 10.87 -3.69 6.74
CA TYR A 31 9.41 -3.69 6.63
C TYR A 31 8.91 -2.31 6.21
N ALA A 32 9.32 -1.26 6.92
CA ALA A 32 8.97 0.13 6.61
C ALA A 32 9.39 0.50 5.18
N ALA A 33 10.64 0.23 4.78
CA ALA A 33 11.12 0.56 3.44
C ALA A 33 10.37 -0.20 2.32
N LYS A 34 10.01 -1.46 2.54
CA LYS A 34 9.23 -2.24 1.56
C LYS A 34 7.79 -1.76 1.48
N ALA A 35 7.17 -1.44 2.61
CA ALA A 35 5.83 -0.86 2.64
C ALA A 35 5.82 0.50 1.93
N ASP A 36 6.75 1.40 2.26
CA ASP A 36 6.88 2.71 1.62
C ASP A 36 7.10 2.62 0.10
N ALA A 37 7.85 1.62 -0.36
CA ALA A 37 8.02 1.37 -1.79
C ALA A 37 6.71 0.93 -2.48
N ILE A 38 5.87 0.14 -1.80
CA ILE A 38 4.55 -0.24 -2.28
C ILE A 38 3.65 0.99 -2.31
N CYS A 39 3.57 1.74 -1.22
CA CYS A 39 2.81 2.99 -1.13
C CYS A 39 3.20 3.98 -2.24
N SER A 40 4.49 4.26 -2.41
CA SER A 40 5.01 5.13 -3.48
C SER A 40 4.59 4.66 -4.88
N LYS A 41 4.65 3.35 -5.14
CA LYS A 41 4.25 2.76 -6.42
C LYS A 41 2.77 2.98 -6.70
N TYR A 42 1.91 2.87 -5.69
CA TYR A 42 0.47 3.05 -5.86
C TYR A 42 0.08 4.54 -5.85
N GLU A 43 0.74 5.39 -5.06
CA GLU A 43 0.59 6.84 -5.09
C GLU A 43 0.82 7.39 -6.51
N GLN A 44 1.88 6.94 -7.20
CA GLN A 44 2.13 7.34 -8.59
C GLN A 44 0.99 6.95 -9.54
N LYS A 45 0.36 5.79 -9.32
CA LYS A 45 -0.77 5.34 -10.13
C LYS A 45 -2.04 6.12 -9.80
N THR A 46 -2.29 6.44 -8.53
CA THR A 46 -3.47 7.21 -8.10
C THR A 46 -3.37 8.68 -8.51
N GLN A 47 -2.17 9.27 -8.48
CA GLN A 47 -1.91 10.63 -8.99
C GLN A 47 -2.18 10.79 -10.49
N ALA A 48 -2.14 9.69 -11.26
CA ALA A 48 -2.49 9.70 -12.67
C ALA A 48 -4.01 9.72 -12.92
N LEU A 49 -4.83 9.50 -11.89
CA LEU A 49 -6.29 9.58 -12.00
C LEU A 49 -6.72 11.05 -12.03
N SER A 50 -7.75 11.35 -12.83
CA SER A 50 -8.33 12.68 -12.90
C SER A 50 -9.02 13.05 -11.59
N ARG A 51 -8.91 14.31 -11.16
CA ARG A 51 -9.70 14.83 -10.02
C ARG A 51 -11.18 14.87 -10.42
N PRO A 52 -12.10 14.30 -9.62
CA PRO A 52 -13.52 14.29 -9.96
C PRO A 52 -14.13 15.68 -9.82
N ALA A 53 -14.91 16.13 -10.81
CA ALA A 53 -15.59 17.43 -10.78
C ALA A 53 -17.07 17.32 -10.34
N ASN A 54 -17.63 16.11 -10.36
CA ASN A 54 -19.02 15.83 -10.02
C ASN A 54 -19.16 14.38 -9.51
N LEU A 55 -20.37 13.97 -9.13
CA LEU A 55 -20.62 12.62 -8.59
C LEU A 55 -20.40 11.50 -9.61
N SER A 56 -20.70 11.73 -10.90
CA SER A 56 -20.43 10.74 -11.94
C SER A 56 -18.93 10.51 -12.10
N ASP A 57 -18.14 11.60 -12.11
CA ASP A 57 -16.68 11.50 -12.16
C ASP A 57 -16.14 10.83 -10.89
N LEU A 58 -16.69 11.15 -9.72
CA LEU A 58 -16.29 10.52 -8.45
C LEU A 58 -16.50 9.01 -8.50
N ALA A 59 -17.69 8.56 -8.93
CA ALA A 59 -17.97 7.14 -9.10
C ALA A 59 -16.97 6.48 -10.08
N HIS A 60 -16.70 7.12 -11.22
CA HIS A 60 -15.78 6.61 -12.23
C HIS A 60 -14.34 6.50 -11.72
N VAL A 61 -13.83 7.55 -11.07
CA VAL A 61 -12.49 7.58 -10.50
C VAL A 61 -12.37 6.55 -9.37
N SER A 62 -13.39 6.40 -8.52
CA SER A 62 -13.40 5.36 -7.50
C SER A 62 -13.41 3.94 -8.08
N ASP A 63 -14.09 3.69 -9.21
CA ASP A 63 -14.02 2.41 -9.93
C ASP A 63 -12.59 2.11 -10.44
N GLN A 64 -11.80 3.14 -10.78
CA GLN A 64 -10.40 2.99 -11.18
C GLN A 64 -9.45 2.86 -9.98
N LEU A 65 -9.76 3.54 -8.88
CA LEU A 65 -8.93 3.57 -7.67
C LEU A 65 -8.98 2.25 -6.89
N LEU A 66 -10.16 1.65 -6.73
CA LEU A 66 -10.33 0.47 -5.88
C LEU A 66 -9.46 -0.74 -6.27
N PRO A 67 -9.33 -1.11 -7.56
CA PRO A 67 -8.39 -2.15 -7.96
C PRO A 67 -6.95 -1.85 -7.53
N LEU A 68 -6.52 -0.59 -7.59
CA LEU A 68 -5.18 -0.16 -7.17
C LEU A 68 -4.99 -0.35 -5.66
N LEU A 69 -5.99 0.02 -4.85
CA LEU A 69 -5.96 -0.18 -3.41
C LEU A 69 -5.97 -1.67 -3.05
N HIS A 70 -6.75 -2.48 -3.76
CA HIS A 70 -6.82 -3.92 -3.53
C HIS A 70 -5.48 -4.60 -3.84
N ASP A 71 -4.81 -4.20 -4.91
CA ASP A 71 -3.48 -4.69 -5.27
C ASP A 71 -2.42 -4.24 -4.24
N ALA A 72 -2.46 -2.97 -3.81
CA ALA A 72 -1.59 -2.43 -2.77
C ALA A 72 -1.71 -3.24 -1.48
N ARG A 73 -2.93 -3.43 -0.99
CA ARG A 73 -3.23 -4.28 0.16
C ARG A 73 -2.70 -5.70 0.00
N GLY A 74 -2.84 -6.29 -1.19
CA GLY A 74 -2.32 -7.62 -1.49
C GLY A 74 -0.80 -7.70 -1.31
N GLU A 75 -0.07 -6.72 -1.83
CA GLU A 75 1.39 -6.61 -1.67
C GLU A 75 1.79 -6.35 -0.21
N LEU A 76 1.05 -5.49 0.50
CA LEU A 76 1.30 -5.18 1.92
C LEU A 76 1.09 -6.41 2.81
N ARG A 77 0.01 -7.18 2.60
CA ARG A 77 -0.25 -8.44 3.33
C ARG A 77 0.80 -9.52 3.09
N ALA A 78 1.53 -9.45 1.98
CA ALA A 78 2.60 -10.38 1.68
C ALA A 78 3.90 -10.08 2.46
N LEU A 79 4.02 -8.88 3.05
CA LEU A 79 5.14 -8.53 3.90
C LEU A 79 5.04 -9.25 5.25
N ARG A 80 6.19 -9.72 5.76
CA ARG A 80 6.28 -10.34 7.08
C ARG A 80 6.99 -9.38 8.05
N PRO A 81 6.26 -8.67 8.92
CA PRO A 81 6.87 -7.74 9.88
C PRO A 81 7.76 -8.48 10.89
N PRO A 82 8.59 -7.76 11.65
CA PRO A 82 9.29 -8.34 12.79
C PRO A 82 8.27 -8.79 13.86
N ALA A 83 8.68 -9.76 14.68
CA ALA A 83 7.79 -10.48 15.59
C ALA A 83 7.07 -9.57 16.60
N ASP A 84 7.79 -8.57 17.08
CA ASP A 84 7.40 -7.58 18.07
C ASP A 84 6.47 -6.49 17.51
N GLU A 85 6.40 -6.34 16.18
CA GLU A 85 5.54 -5.35 15.52
C GLU A 85 4.37 -5.98 14.74
N GLU A 86 4.26 -7.31 14.73
CA GLU A 86 3.24 -8.02 13.96
C GLU A 86 1.81 -7.57 14.29
N ALA A 87 1.52 -7.27 15.54
CA ALA A 87 0.21 -6.76 15.96
C ALA A 87 -0.08 -5.37 15.37
N THR A 88 0.88 -4.45 15.42
CA THR A 88 0.73 -3.09 14.87
C THR A 88 0.65 -3.13 13.34
N ALA A 89 1.49 -3.94 12.69
CA ALA A 89 1.46 -4.14 11.25
C ALA A 89 0.12 -4.74 10.78
N LYS A 90 -0.42 -5.71 11.53
CA LYS A 90 -1.76 -6.24 11.26
C LYS A 90 -2.84 -5.19 11.44
N ALA A 91 -2.82 -4.43 12.53
CA ALA A 91 -3.79 -3.36 12.77
C ALA A 91 -3.76 -2.31 11.65
N TRP A 92 -2.57 -1.94 11.17
CA TRP A 92 -2.41 -1.02 10.05
C TRP A 92 -3.05 -1.56 8.76
N VAL A 93 -2.75 -2.81 8.39
CA VAL A 93 -3.34 -3.41 7.19
C VAL A 93 -4.85 -3.60 7.31
N ASP A 94 -5.35 -3.93 8.50
CA ASP A 94 -6.79 -4.03 8.77
C ASP A 94 -7.46 -2.64 8.64
N GLU A 95 -6.82 -1.56 9.11
CA GLU A 95 -7.33 -0.19 8.92
C GLU A 95 -7.32 0.21 7.44
N PHE A 96 -6.33 -0.22 6.68
CA PHE A 96 -6.30 -0.04 5.23
C PHE A 96 -7.49 -0.71 4.53
N ASP A 97 -7.98 -1.85 5.03
CA ASP A 97 -9.24 -2.45 4.54
C ASP A 97 -10.45 -1.56 4.85
N VAL A 98 -10.49 -0.93 6.02
CA VAL A 98 -11.58 0.00 6.38
C VAL A 98 -11.59 1.21 5.44
N VAL A 99 -10.43 1.73 5.08
CA VAL A 99 -10.30 2.81 4.09
C VAL A 99 -10.82 2.38 2.72
N ILE A 100 -10.50 1.16 2.26
CA ILE A 100 -11.05 0.59 1.02
C ILE A 100 -12.59 0.56 1.10
N ASP A 101 -13.16 0.03 2.18
CA ASP A 101 -14.61 -0.07 2.37
C ASP A 101 -15.28 1.31 2.34
N ASP A 102 -14.63 2.34 2.87
CA ASP A 102 -15.15 3.70 2.81
C ASP A 102 -15.13 4.30 1.39
N VAL A 103 -14.08 4.02 0.60
CA VAL A 103 -14.05 4.38 -0.82
C VAL A 103 -15.17 3.67 -1.59
N GLU A 104 -15.48 2.42 -1.26
CA GLU A 104 -16.62 1.69 -1.85
C GLU A 104 -17.97 2.33 -1.50
N LYS A 105 -18.18 2.73 -0.24
CA LYS A 105 -19.39 3.44 0.19
C LYS A 105 -19.55 4.77 -0.53
N ILE A 106 -18.47 5.54 -0.67
CA ILE A 106 -18.46 6.81 -1.39
C ILE A 106 -18.80 6.59 -2.87
N ARG A 107 -18.16 5.61 -3.52
CA ARG A 107 -18.45 5.21 -4.91
C ARG A 107 -19.93 4.87 -5.08
N ASP A 108 -20.48 4.04 -4.21
CA ASP A 108 -21.85 3.54 -4.35
C ASP A 108 -22.89 4.64 -4.09
N ALA A 109 -22.61 5.56 -3.17
CA ALA A 109 -23.42 6.76 -2.97
C ALA A 109 -23.35 7.69 -4.20
N ALA A 110 -22.14 7.89 -4.76
CA ALA A 110 -21.94 8.70 -5.96
C ALA A 110 -22.67 8.12 -7.17
N LYS A 111 -22.64 6.79 -7.38
CA LYS A 111 -23.41 6.08 -8.43
C LYS A 111 -24.93 6.30 -8.30
N LYS A 112 -25.42 6.50 -7.08
CA LYS A 112 -26.83 6.78 -6.78
C LYS A 112 -27.20 8.27 -6.86
N ASN A 113 -26.24 9.15 -7.18
CA ASN A 113 -26.38 10.61 -7.09
C ASN A 113 -26.81 11.09 -5.69
N ASP A 114 -26.40 10.37 -4.64
CA ASP A 114 -26.76 10.69 -3.26
C ASP A 114 -25.64 11.50 -2.60
N THR A 115 -25.68 12.82 -2.79
CA THR A 115 -24.71 13.75 -2.19
C THR A 115 -24.70 13.66 -0.66
N GLY A 116 -25.86 13.40 -0.03
CA GLY A 116 -25.97 13.29 1.42
C GLY A 116 -25.20 12.07 1.95
N ALA A 117 -25.37 10.92 1.29
CA ALA A 117 -24.63 9.71 1.63
C ALA A 117 -23.12 9.84 1.34
N VAL A 118 -22.72 10.51 0.25
CA VAL A 118 -21.30 10.81 -0.02
C VAL A 118 -20.70 11.63 1.12
N GLN A 119 -21.36 12.72 1.53
CA GLN A 119 -20.89 13.58 2.61
C GLN A 119 -20.82 12.82 3.95
N ALA A 120 -21.81 11.97 4.24
CA ALA A 120 -21.86 11.16 5.45
C ALA A 120 -20.75 10.10 5.49
N ALA A 121 -20.36 9.54 4.34
CA ALA A 121 -19.27 8.57 4.23
C ALA A 121 -17.87 9.21 4.27
N ALA A 122 -17.73 10.45 3.79
CA ALA A 122 -16.43 11.13 3.72
C ALA A 122 -15.80 11.41 5.10
N THR A 123 -16.60 11.75 6.12
CA THR A 123 -16.05 12.09 7.45
C THR A 123 -15.45 10.88 8.17
N PRO A 124 -16.11 9.70 8.23
CA PRO A 124 -15.47 8.47 8.66
C PRO A 124 -14.21 8.11 7.87
N ALA A 125 -14.27 8.21 6.54
CA ALA A 125 -13.13 7.90 5.66
C ALA A 125 -11.87 8.68 6.06
N LEU A 126 -11.99 9.99 6.26
CA LEU A 126 -10.87 10.84 6.68
C LEU A 126 -10.29 10.45 8.06
N ARG A 127 -11.13 9.94 8.98
CA ARG A 127 -10.65 9.49 10.29
C ARG A 127 -9.93 8.15 10.21
N HIS A 128 -10.46 7.21 9.43
CA HIS A 128 -9.82 5.90 9.26
C HIS A 128 -8.50 6.05 8.51
N ASP A 129 -8.45 6.94 7.52
CA ASP A 129 -7.22 7.31 6.83
C ASP A 129 -6.16 7.90 7.79
N GLN A 130 -6.56 8.87 8.63
CA GLN A 130 -5.67 9.39 9.67
C GLN A 130 -5.20 8.30 10.65
N HIS A 131 -6.08 7.38 11.04
CA HIS A 131 -5.71 6.29 11.93
C HIS A 131 -4.70 5.33 11.28
N SER A 132 -4.90 5.01 10.01
CA SER A 132 -3.94 4.24 9.20
C SER A 132 -2.58 4.95 9.16
N ASN A 133 -2.56 6.26 8.92
CA ASN A 133 -1.35 7.08 8.89
C ASN A 133 -0.60 7.11 10.24
N ASP A 134 -1.33 7.13 11.36
CA ASP A 134 -0.74 7.07 12.70
C ASP A 134 -0.08 5.70 12.96
N LEU A 135 -0.70 4.60 12.51
CA LEU A 135 -0.14 3.25 12.62
C LEU A 135 1.09 3.06 11.73
N ALA A 136 1.05 3.58 10.50
CA ALA A 136 2.20 3.59 9.60
C ALA A 136 3.39 4.35 10.20
N THR A 137 3.14 5.49 10.85
CA THR A 137 4.17 6.24 11.60
C THR A 137 4.77 5.40 12.72
N GLN A 138 3.94 4.68 13.49
CA GLN A 138 4.43 3.78 14.54
C GLN A 138 5.32 2.65 13.99
N LEU A 139 5.08 2.21 12.76
CA LEU A 139 5.87 1.19 12.05
C LEU A 139 7.14 1.75 11.38
N GLY A 140 7.37 3.06 11.46
CA GLY A 140 8.56 3.72 10.92
C GLY A 140 8.48 4.03 9.43
N MET A 141 7.28 3.96 8.84
CA MET A 141 7.00 4.35 7.47
C MET A 141 7.01 5.87 7.33
N THR A 142 7.35 6.35 6.14
CA THR A 142 7.48 7.78 5.83
C THR A 142 6.74 8.21 4.55
N VAL A 143 6.26 7.22 3.79
CA VAL A 143 5.38 7.40 2.64
C VAL A 143 3.98 6.99 3.02
N CYS A 144 3.79 5.75 3.50
CA CYS A 144 2.48 5.21 3.88
C CYS A 144 1.79 5.93 5.05
N ASN A 145 2.41 6.96 5.62
CA ASN A 145 1.91 7.70 6.78
C ASN A 145 1.32 9.07 6.44
N LYS A 146 1.12 9.35 5.15
CA LYS A 146 0.61 10.63 4.63
C LYS A 146 -0.09 10.48 3.28
N ASP A 147 -0.43 9.25 2.92
CA ASP A 147 -1.07 8.92 1.62
C ASP A 147 -2.54 9.32 1.60
#